data_AF-A0A540WR96-F1
#
_entry.id   AF-A0A540WR96-F1
#
_cell.length_a   1.000
_cell.length_b   1.000
_cell.length_c   1.000
_cell.angle_alpha   90.00
_cell.angle_beta   90.00
_cell.angle_gamma   90.00
#
_symmetry.space_group_name_H-M   'P 1'
#
loop_
_entity.id
_entity.type
_entity.pdbx_description
1 polymer ?
#
loop_
_entity_poly.entity_id
_entity_poly.type
_entity_poly.pdbx_seq_one_letter_code
_entity_poly.pdbx_strand_id
1 'polypeptide(L)'
;MSQSGSSAEGARVRWLVAGAFSSTPSGRRFHVTSDTFASELAKAASHVRFIVPDRLGAEDTCALELSFERLRDFGVADVLTRIPALRDLHALRDKLTPALSPEEAAKRVEAITGPGRLPEAVAAALRDAAPPPPPAPV
;
A
#
# COMPACT_ATOMS: atom_id res chain seq x y z
N MET A 1 27.91 -0.77 -63.16
CA MET A 1 27.07 -1.78 -62.50
C MET A 1 27.03 -1.44 -61.02
N SER A 2 25.83 -1.10 -60.55
CA SER A 2 25.50 -0.66 -59.21
C SER A 2 25.74 -1.74 -58.16
N GLN A 3 26.06 -1.34 -56.93
CA GLN A 3 25.26 -1.67 -55.75
C GLN A 3 25.71 -0.80 -54.56
N SER A 4 25.05 0.35 -54.41
CA SER A 4 24.95 1.07 -53.15
C SER A 4 23.93 0.34 -52.28
N GLY A 5 24.40 -0.55 -51.40
CA GLY A 5 23.60 -1.10 -50.31
C GLY A 5 23.66 -0.16 -49.10
N SER A 6 23.07 1.03 -49.21
CA SER A 6 22.81 1.87 -48.03
C SER A 6 21.76 1.13 -47.20
N SER A 7 22.24 0.32 -46.24
CA SER A 7 21.40 -0.25 -45.19
C SER A 7 20.65 0.89 -44.54
N ALA A 8 19.35 1.00 -44.78
CA ALA A 8 18.51 1.99 -44.15
C ALA A 8 18.43 1.65 -42.66
N GLU A 9 19.42 2.09 -41.90
CA GLU A 9 19.41 2.14 -40.45
C GLU A 9 18.29 3.14 -40.09
N GLY A 10 17.08 2.61 -39.94
CA GLY A 10 15.87 3.39 -39.78
C GLY A 10 16.03 4.43 -38.66
N ALA A 11 15.64 5.67 -38.95
CA ALA A 11 15.73 6.78 -38.01
C ALA A 11 15.04 6.40 -36.69
N ARG A 12 15.82 6.21 -35.63
CA ARG A 12 15.30 5.90 -34.29
C ARG A 12 14.97 7.21 -33.59
N VAL A 13 13.68 7.45 -33.36
CA VAL A 13 13.22 8.57 -32.51
C VAL A 13 13.60 8.26 -31.07
N ARG A 14 14.30 9.19 -30.42
CA ARG A 14 14.63 9.13 -29.00
C ARG A 14 13.87 10.23 -28.27
N TRP A 15 13.08 9.83 -27.26
CA TRP A 15 12.34 10.74 -26.41
C TRP A 15 13.13 11.02 -25.14
N LEU A 16 13.23 12.29 -24.77
CA LEU A 16 13.70 12.70 -23.46
C LEU A 16 12.49 13.04 -22.60
N VAL A 17 12.32 12.29 -21.51
CA VAL A 17 11.30 12.57 -20.49
C VAL A 17 12.01 13.10 -19.25
N ALA A 18 11.67 14.31 -18.82
CA ALA A 18 12.23 14.95 -17.64
C ALA A 18 11.13 15.14 -16.58
N GLY A 19 11.42 14.76 -15.33
CA GLY A 19 10.45 14.82 -14.24
C GLY A 19 11.05 14.41 -12.90
N ALA A 20 10.24 14.56 -11.84
CA ALA A 20 10.60 14.15 -10.48
C ALA A 20 10.37 12.64 -10.30
N PHE A 21 11.34 11.84 -10.75
CA PHE A 21 11.26 10.38 -10.70
C PHE A 21 11.82 9.76 -9.41
N SER A 22 12.40 10.56 -8.51
CA SER A 22 12.92 10.11 -7.21
C SER A 22 12.54 11.09 -6.11
N SER A 23 12.49 10.62 -4.87
CA SER A 23 12.16 11.42 -3.68
C SER A 23 13.16 12.56 -3.43
N THR A 24 14.41 12.38 -3.87
CA THR A 24 15.47 13.39 -3.79
C THR A 24 15.93 13.79 -5.19
N PRO A 25 16.17 15.09 -5.49
CA PRO A 25 16.74 15.52 -6.76
C PRO A 25 18.11 14.87 -6.99
N SER A 26 18.23 14.08 -8.06
CA SER A 26 19.46 13.33 -8.35
C SER A 26 20.21 13.81 -9.59
N GLY A 27 19.55 14.56 -10.49
CA GLY A 27 20.11 14.97 -11.79
C GLY A 27 20.49 13.79 -12.71
N ARG A 28 20.17 12.55 -12.33
CA ARG A 28 20.54 11.34 -13.07
C ARG A 28 19.79 11.29 -14.40
N ARG A 29 20.54 10.98 -15.46
CA ARG A 29 20.00 10.57 -16.76
C ARG A 29 20.25 9.08 -16.93
N PHE A 30 19.24 8.36 -17.37
CA PHE A 30 19.33 6.92 -17.62
C PHE A 30 18.44 6.56 -18.81
N HIS A 31 18.73 5.42 -19.43
CA HIS A 31 17.97 4.91 -20.54
C HIS A 31 17.02 3.82 -20.07
N VAL A 32 15.74 3.96 -20.43
CA VAL A 32 14.70 3.00 -20.10
C VAL A 32 14.37 2.18 -21.34
N THR A 33 14.58 0.87 -21.24
CA THR A 33 14.08 -0.15 -22.17
C THR A 33 13.20 -1.13 -21.40
N SER A 34 12.56 -2.06 -22.10
CA SER A 34 11.85 -3.19 -21.46
C SER A 34 12.72 -3.91 -20.42
N ASP A 35 14.00 -4.03 -20.71
CA ASP A 35 14.94 -4.85 -19.94
C ASP A 35 15.53 -4.07 -18.76
N THR A 36 15.70 -2.74 -18.90
CA THR A 36 16.26 -1.91 -17.83
C THR A 36 15.19 -1.34 -16.90
N PHE A 37 13.92 -1.32 -17.32
CA PHE A 37 12.83 -0.65 -16.61
C PHE A 37 12.71 -1.09 -15.15
N ALA A 38 12.65 -2.39 -14.87
CA ALA A 38 12.50 -2.90 -13.50
C ALA A 38 13.69 -2.48 -12.60
N SER A 39 14.91 -2.48 -13.14
CA SER A 39 16.09 -2.08 -12.39
C SER A 39 16.11 -0.58 -12.07
N GLU A 40 15.65 0.27 -12.99
CA GLU A 40 15.57 1.71 -12.76
C GLU A 40 14.41 2.08 -11.83
N LEU A 41 13.28 1.38 -11.93
CA LEU A 41 12.17 1.52 -10.99
C LEU A 41 12.61 1.18 -9.55
N ALA A 42 13.26 0.04 -9.35
CA ALA A 42 13.73 -0.38 -8.03
C ALA A 42 14.70 0.65 -7.40
N LYS A 43 15.57 1.27 -8.21
CA LYS A 43 16.45 2.35 -7.74
C LYS A 43 15.67 3.61 -7.37
N ALA A 44 14.71 4.00 -8.21
CA ALA A 44 13.98 5.26 -8.10
C ALA A 44 12.92 5.25 -6.99
N ALA A 45 12.27 4.11 -6.77
CA ALA A 45 11.16 3.91 -5.84
C ALA A 45 11.58 3.10 -4.60
N SER A 46 12.85 3.19 -4.20
CA SER A 46 13.34 2.62 -2.94
C SER A 46 13.12 3.59 -1.78
N HIS A 47 12.70 3.07 -0.62
CA HIS A 47 12.54 3.83 0.62
C HIS A 47 11.70 5.11 0.46
N VAL A 48 10.60 5.01 -0.30
CA VAL A 48 9.67 6.11 -0.50
C VAL A 48 8.93 6.38 0.81
N ARG A 49 9.20 7.55 1.40
CA ARG A 49 8.54 8.02 2.61
C ARG A 49 7.36 8.90 2.27
N PHE A 50 6.24 8.66 2.94
CA PHE A 50 5.05 9.48 2.79
C PHE A 50 4.31 9.58 4.12
N ILE A 51 3.65 10.71 4.32
CA ILE A 51 2.83 11.00 5.49
C ILE A 51 1.39 10.97 5.02
N VAL A 52 0.57 10.13 5.66
CA VAL A 52 -0.85 9.99 5.36
C VAL A 52 -1.68 10.26 6.60
N PRO A 53 -2.93 10.69 6.45
CA PRO A 53 -3.85 10.76 7.59
C PRO A 53 -3.96 9.39 8.27
N ASP A 54 -3.81 9.35 9.59
CA ASP A 54 -3.97 8.12 10.35
C ASP A 54 -5.47 7.84 10.52
N ARG A 55 -5.92 6.71 9.99
CA ARG A 55 -7.32 6.27 10.09
C ARG A 55 -7.47 5.05 11.00
N LEU A 56 -6.37 4.54 11.54
CA LEU A 56 -6.34 3.34 12.36
C LEU A 56 -6.20 3.71 13.84
N GLY A 57 -5.19 4.50 14.17
CA GLY A 57 -4.87 4.91 15.54
C GLY A 57 -5.55 6.21 15.96
N ALA A 58 -5.00 6.83 17.01
CA ALA A 58 -5.47 8.09 17.58
C ALA A 58 -4.77 9.33 17.00
N GLU A 59 -3.70 9.14 16.22
CA GLU A 59 -2.92 10.23 15.65
C GLU A 59 -3.67 10.91 14.48
N ASP A 60 -3.21 12.11 14.10
CA ASP A 60 -3.73 12.78 12.91
C ASP A 60 -3.09 12.26 11.63
N THR A 61 -1.81 11.90 11.69
CA THR A 61 -1.05 11.38 10.56
C THR A 61 -0.07 10.29 10.97
N CYS A 62 0.20 9.34 10.07
CA CYS A 62 1.25 8.36 10.24
C CYS A 62 2.25 8.42 9.08
N ALA A 63 3.53 8.25 9.41
CA ALA A 63 4.61 8.16 8.43
C ALA A 63 4.80 6.69 8.03
N LEU A 64 4.90 6.46 6.72
CA LEU A 64 5.11 5.15 6.13
C LEU A 64 6.32 5.19 5.20
N GLU A 65 7.05 4.09 5.14
CA GLU A 65 8.18 3.89 4.25
C GLU A 65 7.96 2.61 3.45
N LEU A 66 7.94 2.72 2.11
CA LEU A 66 7.75 1.58 1.20
C LEU A 66 8.80 1.58 0.10
N SER A 67 9.17 0.39 -0.37
CA SER A 67 10.08 0.19 -1.51
C SER A 67 9.37 -0.59 -2.60
N PHE A 68 9.40 -0.11 -3.84
CA PHE A 68 8.74 -0.73 -4.99
C PHE A 68 9.78 -1.23 -5.99
N GLU A 69 9.82 -2.53 -6.23
CA GLU A 69 10.78 -3.15 -7.16
C GLU A 69 10.18 -3.35 -8.56
N ARG A 70 8.86 -3.55 -8.62
CA ARG A 70 8.13 -3.88 -9.85
C ARG A 70 6.85 -3.05 -9.94
N LEU A 71 6.33 -2.86 -11.14
CA LEU A 71 5.07 -2.10 -11.34
C LEU A 71 3.88 -2.68 -10.58
N ARG A 72 3.79 -4.01 -10.48
CA ARG A 72 2.70 -4.66 -9.74
C ARG A 72 2.69 -4.29 -8.26
N ASP A 73 3.84 -3.92 -7.71
CA ASP A 73 4.00 -3.61 -6.28
C ASP A 73 3.20 -2.37 -5.85
N PHE A 74 2.78 -1.53 -6.81
CA PHE A 74 1.86 -0.41 -6.59
C PHE A 74 0.41 -0.87 -6.44
N GLY A 75 0.11 -2.14 -6.68
CA GLY A 75 -1.20 -2.72 -6.46
C GLY A 75 -1.58 -2.70 -4.99
N VAL A 76 -2.85 -2.43 -4.70
CA VAL A 76 -3.36 -2.32 -3.32
C VAL A 76 -3.07 -3.59 -2.51
N ALA A 77 -3.25 -4.76 -3.10
CA ALA A 77 -2.96 -6.03 -2.45
C ALA A 77 -1.49 -6.13 -1.99
N ASP A 78 -0.54 -5.79 -2.87
CA ASP A 78 0.89 -5.80 -2.56
C ASP A 78 1.23 -4.74 -1.50
N VAL A 79 0.66 -3.55 -1.58
CA VAL A 79 0.85 -2.48 -0.58
C VAL A 79 0.35 -2.91 0.80
N LEU A 80 -0.83 -3.53 0.89
CA LEU A 80 -1.42 -3.99 2.16
C LEU A 80 -0.50 -4.99 2.87
N THR A 81 0.16 -5.87 2.14
CA THR A 81 1.08 -6.86 2.74
C THR A 81 2.35 -6.25 3.33
N ARG A 82 2.73 -5.05 2.86
CA ARG A 82 3.97 -4.35 3.26
C ARG A 82 3.80 -3.47 4.47
N ILE A 83 2.57 -3.09 4.80
CA ILE A 83 2.24 -2.30 6.00
C ILE A 83 1.89 -3.29 7.12
N PRO A 84 2.73 -3.45 8.16
CA PRO A 84 2.57 -4.50 9.17
C PRO A 84 1.18 -4.49 9.84
N ALA A 85 0.71 -3.31 10.25
CA ALA A 85 -0.60 -3.16 10.87
C ALA A 85 -1.75 -3.64 9.96
N LEU A 86 -1.72 -3.32 8.66
CA LEU A 86 -2.77 -3.72 7.73
C LEU A 86 -2.74 -5.21 7.41
N ARG A 87 -1.55 -5.80 7.29
CA ARG A 87 -1.38 -7.25 7.15
C ARG A 87 -1.92 -7.99 8.37
N ASP A 88 -1.60 -7.50 9.57
CA ASP A 88 -2.01 -8.16 10.81
C ASP A 88 -3.52 -8.01 11.04
N LEU A 89 -4.13 -6.88 10.66
CA LEU A 89 -5.58 -6.71 10.62
C LEU A 89 -6.25 -7.66 9.61
N HIS A 90 -5.67 -7.84 8.43
CA HIS A 90 -6.18 -8.79 7.44
C HIS A 90 -6.14 -10.23 8.00
N ALA A 91 -5.04 -10.62 8.64
CA ALA A 91 -4.93 -11.93 9.30
C ALA A 91 -5.89 -12.07 10.50
N LEU A 92 -6.16 -10.98 11.22
CA LEU A 92 -7.16 -10.97 12.30
C LEU A 92 -8.55 -11.23 11.74
N ARG A 93 -8.94 -10.56 10.64
CA ARG A 93 -10.23 -10.78 9.97
C ARG A 93 -10.49 -12.26 9.69
N ASP A 94 -9.49 -12.95 9.16
CA ASP A 94 -9.63 -14.37 8.80
C ASP A 94 -9.79 -15.29 10.03
N LYS A 95 -9.39 -14.82 11.23
CA LYS A 95 -9.53 -15.52 12.51
C LYS A 95 -10.81 -15.14 13.28
N LEU A 96 -11.58 -14.17 12.79
CA LEU A 96 -12.84 -13.76 13.41
C LEU A 96 -13.97 -14.70 12.96
N THR A 97 -14.00 -15.93 13.48
CA THR A 97 -15.17 -16.81 13.45
C THR A 97 -15.15 -17.81 14.63
N PRO A 98 -16.21 -17.94 15.47
CA PRO A 98 -17.37 -17.07 15.67
C PRO A 98 -17.30 -16.18 16.96
N ALA A 99 -18.15 -15.13 16.95
CA ALA A 99 -18.62 -14.27 18.06
C ALA A 99 -17.64 -14.00 19.21
N LEU A 100 -16.57 -13.26 18.94
CA LEU A 100 -15.91 -12.52 20.02
C LEU A 100 -16.86 -11.45 20.54
N SER A 101 -16.80 -11.19 21.85
CA SER A 101 -17.51 -10.03 22.40
C SER A 101 -17.01 -8.74 21.74
N PRO A 102 -17.84 -7.69 21.64
CA PRO A 102 -17.42 -6.39 21.12
C PRO A 102 -16.11 -5.89 21.76
N GLU A 103 -15.95 -6.12 23.06
CA GLU A 103 -14.79 -5.70 23.85
C GLU A 103 -13.54 -6.53 23.51
N GLU A 104 -13.69 -7.84 23.31
CA GLU A 104 -12.56 -8.71 22.93
C GLU A 104 -12.08 -8.41 21.50
N ALA A 105 -13.01 -8.17 20.58
CA ALA A 105 -12.69 -7.79 19.22
C ALA A 105 -11.96 -6.43 19.18
N ALA A 106 -12.48 -5.43 19.89
CA ALA A 106 -11.86 -4.11 20.00
C ALA A 106 -10.45 -4.19 20.59
N LYS A 107 -10.26 -4.96 21.66
CA LYS A 107 -8.94 -5.15 22.30
C LYS A 107 -7.92 -5.81 21.36
N ARG A 108 -8.35 -6.76 20.52
CA ARG A 108 -7.45 -7.38 19.52
C ARG A 108 -7.06 -6.42 18.41
N VAL A 109 -7.98 -5.56 17.98
CA VAL A 109 -7.71 -4.51 16.99
C VAL A 109 -6.79 -3.44 17.57
N GLU A 110 -7.01 -3.04 18.82
CA GLU A 110 -6.18 -2.10 19.57
C GLU A 110 -4.74 -2.62 19.72
N ALA A 111 -4.55 -3.91 19.99
CA ALA A 111 -3.23 -4.51 20.06
C ALA A 111 -2.42 -4.41 18.74
N ILE A 112 -3.10 -4.26 17.59
CA ILE A 112 -2.46 -4.15 16.27
C ILE A 112 -2.27 -2.69 15.86
N THR A 113 -3.26 -1.85 16.13
CA THR A 113 -3.33 -0.48 15.62
C THR A 113 -2.98 0.60 16.65
N GLY A 114 -2.83 0.21 17.91
CA GLY A 114 -2.84 1.13 19.04
C GLY A 114 -4.26 1.58 19.40
N PRO A 115 -4.40 2.37 20.48
CA PRO A 115 -5.66 3.00 20.81
C PRO A 115 -6.10 3.98 19.72
N GLY A 116 -7.40 4.16 19.55
CA GLY A 116 -7.97 5.21 18.70
C GLY A 116 -9.15 4.78 17.85
N ARG A 117 -9.20 5.32 16.64
CA ARG A 117 -10.42 5.38 15.81
C ARG A 117 -10.95 4.01 15.40
N LEU A 118 -10.08 3.09 15.00
CA LEU A 118 -10.51 1.78 14.49
C LEU A 118 -11.04 0.85 15.61
N PRO A 119 -10.35 0.64 16.74
CA PRO A 119 -10.89 -0.16 17.85
C PRO A 119 -12.25 0.34 18.34
N GLU A 120 -12.42 1.67 18.47
CA GLU A 120 -13.67 2.30 18.89
C GLU A 120 -14.80 2.04 17.88
N ALA A 121 -14.51 2.21 16.58
CA ALA A 121 -15.48 1.95 15.52
C ALA A 121 -15.91 0.46 15.46
N VAL A 122 -14.98 -0.47 15.69
CA VAL A 122 -15.28 -1.91 15.76
C VAL A 122 -16.16 -2.23 16.97
N ALA A 123 -15.84 -1.68 18.15
CA ALA A 123 -16.66 -1.84 19.35
C ALA A 123 -18.07 -1.29 19.17
N ALA A 124 -18.22 -0.13 18.51
CA ALA A 124 -19.51 0.46 18.20
C ALA A 124 -20.31 -0.41 17.22
N ALA A 125 -19.72 -0.82 16.09
CA ALA A 125 -20.38 -1.63 15.09
C ALA A 125 -20.87 -3.00 15.62
N LEU A 126 -20.08 -3.63 16.49
CA LEU A 126 -20.47 -4.92 17.11
C LEU A 126 -21.56 -4.76 18.17
N ARG A 127 -21.60 -3.63 18.90
CA ARG A 127 -22.71 -3.33 19.83
C ARG A 127 -24.02 -3.08 19.08
N ASP A 128 -23.97 -2.33 17.98
CA ASP A 128 -25.14 -2.04 17.15
C ASP A 128 -25.67 -3.30 16.43
N ALA A 129 -24.81 -4.26 16.15
CA ALA A 129 -25.18 -5.55 15.55
C ALA A 129 -25.73 -6.57 16.56
N ALA A 130 -25.70 -6.29 17.87
CA ALA A 130 -26.20 -7.22 18.88
C ALA A 130 -27.75 -7.30 18.84
N PRO A 131 -28.35 -8.51 18.89
CA PRO A 131 -29.80 -8.66 18.93
C PRO A 131 -30.40 -7.99 20.18
N PRO A 132 -31.62 -7.40 20.09
CA PRO A 132 -32.30 -6.86 21.27
C PRO A 132 -32.52 -7.95 22.32
N PRO A 133 -32.42 -7.63 23.62
CA PRO A 133 -32.64 -8.60 24.67
C PRO A 133 -34.06 -9.18 24.57
N PRO A 134 -34.24 -10.49 24.84
CA PRO A 134 -35.57 -11.10 24.80
C PRO A 134 -36.50 -10.41 25.82
N PRO A 135 -37.80 -10.23 25.50
CA PRO A 135 -38.75 -9.63 26.41
C PRO A 135 -38.79 -10.40 27.73
N ALA A 136 -38.79 -9.67 28.84
CA ALA A 136 -38.84 -10.26 30.18
C ALA A 136 -40.10 -11.14 30.33
N PRO A 137 -40.01 -12.32 30.98
CA PRO A 137 -41.18 -13.14 31.25
C PRO A 137 -42.15 -12.41 32.18
N VAL A 138 -43.41 -12.38 31.78
CA VAL A 138 -44.56 -11.79 32.49
C VAL A 138 -45.03 -12.72 33.61
#